data_AF-A0A133S608-F1
#
_entry.id   AF-A0A133S608-F1
#
_cell.length_a   1.000
_cell.length_b   1.000
_cell.length_c   1.000
_cell.angle_alpha   90.00
_cell.angle_beta   90.00
_cell.angle_gamma   90.00
#
_symmetry.space_group_name_H-M   'P 1'
#
loop_
_entity.id
_entity.type
_entity.pdbx_description
1 polymer ?
#
loop_
_entity_poly.entity_id
_entity_poly.type
_entity_poly.pdbx_seq_one_letter_code
_entity_poly.pdbx_strand_id
1 'polypeptide(L)' 'MTHTQLTQLVSVAEQNIALIDETIGFAGSKLATQILGEEGAANLLQHAKDIKAQGAEFCDCPGCVAAKNIIDLKAEIM' A
#
# COMPACT_ATOMS: atom_id res chain seq x y z
N MET A 1 0.55 -22.57 11.73
CA MET A 1 -0.23 -21.42 12.23
C MET A 1 -1.60 -21.91 12.63
N THR A 2 -2.18 -21.40 13.71
CA THR A 2 -3.56 -21.68 14.10
C THR A 2 -4.52 -20.80 13.30
N HIS A 3 -5.80 -21.18 13.21
CA HIS A 3 -6.83 -20.37 12.53
C HIS A 3 -6.84 -18.91 13.02
N THR A 4 -6.70 -18.70 14.34
CA THR A 4 -6.63 -17.36 14.95
C THR A 4 -5.45 -16.52 14.44
N GLN A 5 -4.29 -17.14 14.21
CA GLN A 5 -3.11 -16.45 13.67
C GLN A 5 -3.31 -16.04 12.21
N LEU A 6 -4.01 -16.84 11.40
CA LEU A 6 -4.32 -16.52 10.00
C LEU A 6 -5.30 -15.35 9.90
N THR A 7 -6.35 -15.34 10.71
CA THR A 7 -7.31 -14.23 10.77
C THR A 7 -6.63 -12.92 11.19
N GLN A 8 -5.70 -12.98 12.16
CA GLN A 8 -4.92 -11.80 12.55
C GLN A 8 -4.05 -11.29 11.41
N LEU A 9 -3.38 -12.17 10.66
CA LEU A 9 -2.51 -11.78 9.55
C LEU A 9 -3.30 -11.08 8.43
N VAL A 10 -4.45 -11.64 8.05
CA VAL A 10 -5.34 -11.02 7.05
C VAL A 10 -5.83 -9.66 7.55
N SER A 11 -6.27 -9.57 8.81
CA SER A 11 -6.76 -8.31 9.39
C SER A 11 -5.68 -7.22 9.42
N VAL A 12 -4.43 -7.58 9.75
CA VAL A 12 -3.31 -6.64 9.71
C VAL A 12 -2.99 -6.21 8.29
N ALA A 13 -3.02 -7.14 7.32
CA ALA A 13 -2.79 -6.80 5.91
C ALA A 13 -3.86 -5.83 5.37
N GLU A 14 -5.15 -6.09 5.65
CA GLU A 14 -6.27 -5.22 5.24
C GLU A 14 -6.16 -3.81 5.83
N GLN A 15 -5.65 -3.68 7.06
CA GLN A 15 -5.49 -2.38 7.74
C GLN A 15 -4.26 -1.59 7.29
N ASN A 16 -3.27 -2.24 6.65
CA ASN A 16 -1.98 -1.63 6.34
C ASN A 16 -1.67 -1.57 4.84
N ILE A 17 -2.53 -2.12 3.97
CA ILE A 17 -2.40 -1.91 2.54
C ILE A 17 -2.78 -0.46 2.21
N ALA A 18 -1.87 0.27 1.55
CA ALA A 18 -2.11 1.67 1.22
C ALA A 18 -2.92 1.79 -0.07
N LEU A 19 -4.03 2.53 -0.01
CA LEU A 19 -4.78 2.92 -1.20
C LEU A 19 -3.93 3.86 -2.07
N ILE A 20 -4.11 3.77 -3.39
CA ILE A 20 -3.31 4.58 -4.30
C ILE A 20 -3.60 6.09 -4.12
N ASP A 21 -4.85 6.44 -3.80
CA ASP A 21 -5.27 7.83 -3.62
C ASP A 21 -4.73 8.45 -2.34
N GLU A 22 -4.68 7.66 -1.27
CA GLU A 22 -4.04 8.05 -0.02
C GLU A 22 -2.53 8.20 -0.20
N THR A 23 -1.91 7.32 -0.99
CA THR A 23 -0.49 7.39 -1.33
C THR A 23 -0.16 8.66 -2.11
N ILE A 24 -0.98 9.02 -3.10
CA ILE A 24 -0.85 10.29 -3.85
C ILE A 24 -1.03 11.48 -2.91
N GLY A 25 -2.03 11.44 -2.03
CA GLY A 25 -2.27 12.49 -1.04
C GLY A 25 -1.10 12.69 -0.09
N PHE A 26 -0.53 11.59 0.41
CA PHE A 26 0.68 11.63 1.24
C PHE A 26 1.88 12.16 0.46
N ALA A 27 2.18 11.63 -0.72
CA ALA A 27 3.36 11.99 -1.50
C ALA A 27 3.37 13.47 -1.93
N GLY A 28 2.19 14.06 -2.15
CA GLY A 28 2.04 15.49 -2.42
C GLY A 28 2.05 16.40 -1.18
N SER A 29 2.18 15.84 0.02
CA SER A 29 2.10 16.60 1.27
C SER A 29 3.45 17.18 1.70
N LYS A 30 3.41 18.21 2.55
CA LYS A 30 4.60 18.74 3.24
C LYS A 30 5.29 17.68 4.10
N LEU A 31 4.52 16.74 4.65
CA LEU A 31 5.05 15.67 5.50
C LEU A 31 5.91 14.70 4.68
N ALA A 32 5.49 14.35 3.46
CA ALA A 32 6.31 13.52 2.57
C ALA A 32 7.64 14.21 2.24
N THR A 33 7.64 15.51 1.96
CA THR A 33 8.89 16.27 1.74
C THR A 33 9.80 16.24 2.97
N GLN A 34 9.25 16.32 4.19
CA GLN A 34 10.03 16.24 5.43
C GLN A 34 10.66 14.85 5.65
N ILE A 35 9.94 13.78 5.30
CA ILE A 35 10.37 12.39 5.53
C ILE A 35 11.31 11.90 4.43
N LEU A 36 10.99 12.22 3.16
CA LEU A 36 11.62 11.64 1.97
C LEU A 36 12.55 12.64 1.25
N GLY A 37 12.54 13.92 1.63
CA GLY A 37 13.15 15.00 0.85
C GLY A 37 12.29 15.43 -0.34
N GLU A 38 12.65 16.54 -0.98
CA GLU A 38 11.92 17.09 -2.13
C GLU A 38 11.89 16.11 -3.31
N GLU A 39 13.05 15.56 -3.69
CA GLU A 39 13.16 14.62 -4.80
C GLU A 39 12.41 13.31 -4.52
N GLY A 40 12.56 12.75 -3.31
CA GLY A 40 11.88 11.51 -2.93
C GLY A 40 10.35 11.65 -2.95
N ALA A 41 9.83 12.76 -2.42
CA ALA A 41 8.39 13.04 -2.44
C ALA A 41 7.88 13.24 -3.88
N ALA A 42 8.61 13.99 -4.72
CA ALA A 42 8.24 14.22 -6.11
C ALA A 42 8.24 12.92 -6.94
N ASN A 43 9.25 12.08 -6.77
CA ASN A 43 9.36 10.80 -7.47
C ASN A 43 8.25 9.84 -7.04
N LEU A 44 7.97 9.75 -5.73
CA LEU A 44 6.85 8.93 -5.23
C LEU A 44 5.50 9.43 -5.76
N LEU A 45 5.30 10.75 -5.79
CA LEU A 45 4.06 11.34 -6.29
C LEU A 45 3.85 11.04 -7.78
N GLN A 46 4.91 11.16 -8.58
CA GLN A 46 4.86 10.86 -10.01
C GLN A 46 4.55 9.37 -10.23
N HIS A 47 5.30 8.49 -9.58
CA HIS A 47 5.11 7.04 -9.66
C HIS A 47 3.68 6.63 -9.26
N ALA A 48 3.17 7.13 -8.13
CA ALA A 48 1.83 6.80 -7.67
C ALA A 48 0.73 7.26 -8.66
N LYS A 49 0.91 8.42 -9.32
CA LYS A 49 0.00 8.87 -10.39
C LYS A 49 0.09 7.99 -11.64
N ASP A 50 1.29 7.57 -12.02
CA ASP A 50 1.51 6.74 -13.22
C ASP A 50 0.87 5.37 -13.08
N ILE A 51 0.99 4.71 -11.92
CA ILE A 51 0.33 3.42 -11.70
C ILE A 51 -1.18 3.57 -11.48
N LYS A 52 -1.65 4.68 -10.88
CA LYS A 52 -3.09 4.98 -10.82
C LYS A 52 -3.69 5.10 -12.22
N ALA A 53 -2.99 5.76 -13.15
CA ALA A 53 -3.42 5.89 -14.54
C ALA A 53 -3.51 4.52 -15.26
N GLN A 54 -2.78 3.51 -14.78
CA GLN A 54 -2.84 2.13 -15.25
C GLN A 54 -3.93 1.29 -14.54
N GLY A 55 -4.69 1.88 -13.61
CA GLY A 55 -5.78 1.23 -12.90
C GLY A 55 -5.39 0.59 -11.57
N ALA A 56 -4.23 0.92 -11.01
CA ALA A 56 -3.87 0.45 -9.67
C ALA A 56 -4.85 0.99 -8.62
N GLU A 57 -5.35 0.12 -7.73
CA GLU A 57 -6.16 0.51 -6.56
C GLU A 57 -5.29 0.75 -5.32
N PHE A 58 -4.13 0.09 -5.26
CA PHE A 58 -3.21 0.11 -4.12
C PHE A 58 -1.80 0.52 -4.54
N CYS A 59 -1.01 0.99 -3.58
CA CYS A 59 0.43 1.18 -3.75
C CYS A 59 1.12 -0.14 -4.13
N ASP A 60 2.17 -0.07 -4.94
CA ASP A 60 2.93 -1.23 -5.44
C ASP A 60 4.27 -1.43 -4.72
N CYS A 61 4.48 -0.75 -3.59
CA CYS A 61 5.67 -0.99 -2.77
C CYS A 61 5.68 -2.44 -2.26
N PRO A 62 6.86 -3.01 -1.93
CA PRO A 62 6.95 -4.41 -1.49
C PRO A 62 6.03 -4.78 -0.34
N GLY A 63 5.77 -3.83 0.59
CA GLY A 63 4.85 -4.03 1.70
C GLY A 63 3.39 -4.15 1.27
N CYS A 64 2.93 -3.30 0.36
CA CYS A 64 1.55 -3.33 -0.14
C CYS A 64 1.31 -4.53 -1.06
N VAL A 65 2.30 -4.92 -1.88
CA VAL A 65 2.24 -6.16 -2.67
C VAL A 65 2.12 -7.38 -1.76
N ALA A 66 2.93 -7.46 -0.69
CA ALA A 66 2.84 -8.55 0.28
C ALA A 66 1.48 -8.57 1.01
N ALA A 67 0.98 -7.40 1.43
CA ALA A 67 -0.34 -7.27 2.05
C ALA A 67 -1.45 -7.74 1.08
N LYS A 68 -1.40 -7.31 -0.18
CA LYS A 68 -2.37 -7.73 -1.20
C LYS A 68 -2.35 -9.24 -1.40
N ASN A 69 -1.18 -9.85 -1.50
CA ASN A 69 -1.07 -11.30 -1.65
C ASN A 69 -1.70 -12.05 -0.46
N ILE A 70 -1.54 -11.55 0.77
CA ILE A 70 -2.19 -12.11 1.96
C ILE A 70 -3.71 -11.97 1.89
N ILE A 71 -4.21 -10.80 1.46
CA ILE A 71 -5.64 -10.52 1.32
C ILE A 71 -6.27 -11.40 0.23
N ASP A 72 -5.61 -11.56 -0.91
CA ASP A 72 -6.11 -12.39 -2.02
C ASP A 72 -6.22 -13.86 -1.61
N LEU A 73 -5.28 -14.35 -0.80
CA LEU A 73 -5.30 -15.71 -0.25
C LEU A 73 -6.38 -15.94 0.81
N LYS A 74 -7.05 -14.88 1.30
CA LYS A 74 -8.11 -14.96 2.32
C LYS A 74 -9.17 -16.00 1.99
N ALA A 75 -9.62 -16.05 0.73
CA ALA A 75 -10.65 -16.98 0.28
C ALA A 75 -10.19 -18.45 0.24
N GLU A 76 -8.88 -18.69 0.23
CA GLU A 76 -8.29 -20.03 0.20
C GLU A 76 -7.94 -20.56 1.60
N ILE A 77 -7.74 -19.66 2.57
CA ILE A 77 -7.25 -20.00 3.92
C ILE A 77 -8.27 -19.78 5.04
N MET A 78 -9.43 -19.16 4.74
CA MET A 78 -10.54 -18.92 5.67
C MET A 78 -11.80 -19.63 5.19
#